data_AF-A0AAJ1ZQV7-F1
#
_entry.id   AF-A0AAJ1ZQV7-F1
#
_cell.length_a   1.000
_cell.length_b   1.000
_cell.length_c   1.000
_cell.angle_alpha   90.00
_cell.angle_beta   90.00
_cell.angle_gamma   90.00
#
_symmetry.space_group_name_H-M   'P 1'
#
loop_
_entity.id
_entity.type
_entity.pdbx_description
1 polymer ?
#
loop_
_entity_poly.entity_id
_entity_poly.type
_entity_poly.pdbx_seq_one_letter_code
_entity_poly.pdbx_strand_id
1 'polypeptide(L)'
;MRFHTVWHIESSWLFPFRAGPLPLILRGFASVTGPKGKDGFGVETQTEFLTRLSLLADLGSFAGHPPTIYAGVGYEYWHHMYGTPSSAAPGTVTSAPMVMAEIHF
;
A
#
# COMPACT_ATOMS: atom_id res chain seq x y z
N MET A 1 6.05 -27.33 -9.35
CA MET A 1 5.23 -26.35 -8.62
C MET A 1 3.91 -26.19 -9.38
N ARG A 2 2.76 -26.19 -8.70
CA ARG A 2 1.45 -25.98 -9.35
C ARG A 2 0.73 -24.87 -8.59
N PHE A 3 0.73 -23.68 -9.15
CA PHE A 3 -0.03 -22.55 -8.63
C PHE A 3 -1.48 -22.67 -9.09
N HIS A 4 -2.41 -22.39 -8.18
CA HIS A 4 -3.83 -22.35 -8.48
C HIS A 4 -4.23 -20.96 -8.97
N THR A 5 -5.24 -20.88 -9.83
CA THR A 5 -5.93 -19.62 -10.08
C THR A 5 -6.51 -19.11 -8.76
N VAL A 6 -6.17 -17.89 -8.38
CA VAL A 6 -6.63 -17.27 -7.13
C VAL A 6 -7.54 -16.09 -7.41
N TRP A 7 -8.40 -15.79 -6.44
CA TRP A 7 -9.12 -14.52 -6.42
C TRP A 7 -8.22 -13.42 -5.85
N HIS A 8 -8.46 -12.21 -6.31
CA HIS A 8 -7.82 -10.99 -5.83
C HIS A 8 -8.87 -9.88 -5.80
N ILE A 9 -8.91 -9.15 -4.69
CA ILE A 9 -9.79 -8.00 -4.51
C ILE A 9 -8.92 -6.84 -4.06
N GLU A 10 -9.08 -5.69 -4.71
CA GLU A 10 -8.40 -4.46 -4.37
C GLU A 10 -9.38 -3.30 -4.32
N SER A 11 -9.16 -2.41 -3.35
CA SER A 11 -9.79 -1.11 -3.29
C SER A 11 -8.70 -0.04 -3.29
N SER A 12 -8.90 1.02 -4.08
CA SER A 12 -8.05 2.20 -4.12
C SER A 12 -8.88 3.44 -3.86
N TRP A 13 -8.35 4.38 -3.08
CA TRP A 13 -9.04 5.61 -2.73
C TRP A 13 -8.12 6.83 -2.79
N LEU A 14 -8.74 7.97 -3.06
CA LEU A 14 -8.13 9.29 -3.01
C LEU A 14 -9.18 10.26 -2.51
N PHE A 15 -8.89 10.92 -1.39
CA PHE A 15 -9.76 11.87 -0.74
C PHE A 15 -9.03 13.20 -0.53
N PRO A 16 -9.32 14.22 -1.36
CA PRO A 16 -8.76 15.56 -1.17
C PRO A 16 -9.57 16.31 -0.10
N PHE A 17 -8.88 17.02 0.79
CA PHE A 17 -9.50 17.86 1.82
C PHE A 17 -8.59 19.04 2.19
N ARG A 18 -9.10 19.97 3.00
CA ARG A 18 -8.32 21.11 3.48
C ARG A 18 -8.23 21.11 4.99
N ALA A 19 -7.03 21.36 5.51
CA ALA A 19 -6.78 21.66 6.91
C ALA A 19 -6.27 23.10 7.02
N GLY A 20 -7.19 24.04 7.23
CA GLY A 20 -6.89 25.48 7.15
C GLY A 20 -6.43 25.87 5.73
N PRO A 21 -5.31 26.60 5.57
CA PRO A 21 -4.81 26.98 4.26
C PRO A 21 -4.13 25.83 3.50
N LEU A 22 -3.83 24.70 4.16
CA LEU A 22 -3.07 23.59 3.58
C LEU A 22 -4.01 22.60 2.87
N PRO A 23 -3.89 22.41 1.54
CA PRO A 23 -4.58 21.33 0.85
C PRO A 23 -3.87 20.00 1.10
N LEU A 24 -4.64 18.98 1.44
CA LEU A 24 -4.18 17.65 1.79
C LEU A 24 -4.88 16.59 0.93
N ILE A 25 -4.20 15.47 0.72
CA ILE A 25 -4.74 14.28 0.05
C ILE A 25 -4.49 13.07 0.96
N LEU A 26 -5.57 12.42 1.37
CA LEU A 26 -5.52 11.07 1.94
C LEU A 26 -5.72 10.08 0.80
N ARG A 27 -4.75 9.20 0.55
CA ARG A 27 -4.87 8.20 -0.52
C ARG A 27 -4.28 6.87 -0.11
N GLY A 28 -4.64 5.83 -0.82
CA GLY A 28 -4.09 4.52 -0.55
C GLY A 28 -4.79 3.43 -1.33
N PHE A 29 -4.38 2.21 -1.01
CA PHE A 29 -5.03 1.00 -1.47
C PHE A 29 -5.00 -0.06 -0.38
N ALA A 30 -5.91 -1.02 -0.47
CA ALA A 30 -5.87 -2.27 0.27
C ALA A 30 -6.23 -3.41 -0.67
N SER A 31 -5.46 -4.48 -0.60
CA SER A 31 -5.63 -5.67 -1.43
C SER A 31 -5.64 -6.92 -0.58
N VAL A 32 -6.44 -7.89 -1.00
CA VAL A 32 -6.51 -9.23 -0.43
C VAL A 32 -6.37 -10.24 -1.57
N THR A 33 -5.41 -11.15 -1.45
CA THR A 33 -5.19 -12.22 -2.42
C THR A 33 -5.34 -13.56 -1.74
N GLY A 34 -6.15 -14.45 -2.32
CA GLY A 34 -6.36 -15.80 -1.78
C GLY A 34 -5.10 -16.68 -1.82
N PRO A 35 -5.12 -17.83 -1.12
CA PRO A 35 -4.05 -18.83 -1.15
C PRO A 35 -3.75 -19.33 -2.57
N LYS A 36 -2.47 -19.31 -2.96
CA LYS A 36 -1.94 -19.67 -4.28
C LYS A 36 -1.67 -21.19 -4.42
N GLY A 37 -2.01 -21.98 -3.41
CA GLY A 37 -1.67 -23.40 -3.27
C GLY A 37 -0.31 -23.59 -2.61
N LYS A 38 0.42 -24.63 -3.01
CA LYS A 38 1.75 -24.92 -2.45
C LYS A 38 2.84 -24.06 -3.07
N ASP A 39 3.71 -23.54 -2.23
CA ASP A 39 4.91 -22.81 -2.63
C ASP A 39 6.00 -23.75 -3.19
N GLY A 40 7.19 -23.19 -3.42
CA GLY A 40 8.34 -23.94 -3.94
C GLY A 40 8.93 -24.98 -2.98
N PHE A 41 8.56 -24.93 -1.70
CA PHE A 41 9.01 -25.83 -0.65
C PHE A 41 7.90 -26.81 -0.22
N GLY A 42 6.72 -26.74 -0.86
CA GLY A 42 5.58 -27.61 -0.59
C GLY A 42 4.70 -27.13 0.56
N VAL A 43 4.91 -25.91 1.06
CA VAL A 43 4.12 -25.29 2.14
C VAL A 43 2.88 -24.63 1.54
N GLU A 44 1.72 -24.81 2.19
CA GLU A 44 0.49 -24.12 1.79
C GLU A 44 0.63 -22.61 1.99
N THR A 45 0.39 -21.85 0.92
CA THR A 45 0.35 -20.40 0.98
C THR A 45 -0.89 -19.91 1.73
N GLN A 46 -0.79 -18.73 2.31
CA GLN A 46 -1.83 -18.08 3.09
C GLN A 46 -2.43 -16.91 2.33
N THR A 47 -3.61 -16.45 2.77
CA THR A 47 -4.23 -15.24 2.27
C THR A 47 -3.31 -14.04 2.54
N GLU A 48 -2.97 -13.32 1.48
CA GLU A 48 -2.08 -12.16 1.53
C GLU A 48 -2.92 -10.88 1.71
N PHE A 49 -2.49 -10.00 2.61
CA PHE A 49 -3.08 -8.66 2.79
C PHE A 49 -2.00 -7.61 2.62
N LEU A 50 -2.16 -6.71 1.66
CA LEU A 50 -1.23 -5.60 1.43
C LEU A 50 -2.01 -4.29 1.38
N THR A 51 -1.57 -3.32 2.16
CA THR A 51 -2.13 -1.97 2.15
C THR A 51 -1.04 -0.93 2.28
N ARG A 52 -1.27 0.20 1.61
CA ARG A 52 -0.51 1.42 1.78
C ARG A 52 -1.48 2.58 1.94
N LEU A 53 -1.25 3.39 2.98
CA LEU A 53 -1.98 4.62 3.23
C LEU A 53 -0.99 5.79 3.25
N SER A 54 -1.36 6.91 2.64
CA SER A 54 -0.54 8.11 2.55
C SER A 54 -1.37 9.35 2.86
N LEU A 55 -0.81 10.24 3.67
CA LEU A 55 -1.32 11.60 3.88
C LEU A 55 -0.30 12.58 3.33
N LEU A 56 -0.65 13.27 2.25
CA LEU A 56 0.24 14.17 1.52
C LEU A 56 -0.31 15.59 1.52
N ALA A 57 0.57 16.57 1.66
CA ALA A 57 0.27 17.97 1.40
C ALA A 57 0.51 18.30 -0.07
N ASP A 58 -0.42 19.04 -0.68
CA ASP A 58 -0.28 19.61 -2.01
C ASP A 58 0.51 20.93 -1.93
N LEU A 59 1.82 20.82 -2.10
CA LEU A 59 2.74 21.94 -2.01
C LEU A 59 2.62 22.87 -3.22
N GLY A 60 2.23 22.34 -4.38
CA GLY A 60 1.97 23.12 -5.59
C GLY A 60 0.83 24.10 -5.36
N SER A 61 -0.36 23.60 -5.02
CA SER A 61 -1.53 24.45 -4.75
C SER A 61 -1.30 25.39 -3.57
N PHE A 62 -0.61 24.93 -2.52
CA PHE A 62 -0.27 25.76 -1.37
C PHE A 62 0.61 26.97 -1.76
N ALA A 63 1.49 26.81 -2.75
CA ALA A 63 2.33 27.87 -3.30
C ALA A 63 1.66 28.68 -4.43
N GLY A 64 0.37 28.44 -4.74
CA GLY A 64 -0.33 29.11 -5.84
C GLY A 64 -0.01 28.57 -7.24
N HIS A 65 0.59 27.38 -7.32
CA HIS A 65 0.92 26.68 -8.55
C HIS A 65 -0.02 25.48 -8.78
N PRO A 66 0.01 24.85 -9.98
CA PRO A 66 -0.74 23.62 -10.22
C PRO A 66 -0.36 22.49 -9.24
N PRO A 67 -1.30 21.59 -8.92
CA PRO A 67 -1.16 20.53 -7.91
C PRO A 67 -0.26 19.39 -8.41
N THR A 68 1.03 19.68 -8.51
CA THR A 68 2.04 18.83 -9.16
C THR A 68 3.10 18.32 -8.18
N ILE A 69 3.27 18.98 -7.03
CA ILE A 69 4.27 18.62 -6.03
C ILE A 69 3.55 18.27 -4.74
N TYR A 70 3.81 17.06 -4.24
CA TYR A 70 3.24 16.57 -2.99
C TYR A 70 4.32 16.04 -2.06
N ALA A 71 4.12 16.21 -0.76
CA ALA A 71 5.00 15.61 0.24
C ALA A 71 4.22 15.27 1.51
N GLY A 72 4.65 14.23 2.22
CA GLY A 72 4.03 13.85 3.48
C GLY A 72 4.51 12.51 3.99
N VAL A 73 3.62 11.79 4.64
CA VAL A 73 3.92 10.52 5.31
C VAL A 73 3.03 9.41 4.79
N GLY A 74 3.53 8.19 4.88
CA GLY A 74 2.74 7.00 4.59
C GLY A 74 3.06 5.86 5.53
N TYR A 75 2.26 4.82 5.44
CA TYR A 75 2.45 3.59 6.17
C TYR A 75 2.09 2.42 5.27
N GLU A 76 2.97 1.43 5.23
CA GLU A 76 2.75 0.18 4.51
C GLU A 76 2.64 -0.98 5.51
N TYR A 77 1.62 -1.80 5.30
CA TYR A 77 1.46 -3.06 6.00
C TYR A 77 1.25 -4.18 5.00
N TRP A 78 2.08 -5.21 5.08
CA TRP A 78 1.98 -6.41 4.26
C TRP A 78 1.98 -7.63 5.17
N HIS A 79 0.87 -8.35 5.24
CA HIS A 79 0.75 -9.60 5.97
C HIS A 79 0.77 -10.79 5.00
N HIS A 80 1.47 -11.85 5.41
CA HIS A 80 1.72 -13.02 4.58
C HIS A 80 2.33 -12.64 3.23
N MET A 81 3.45 -11.91 3.25
CA MET A 81 4.14 -11.45 2.04
C MET A 81 4.34 -12.59 1.04
N TYR A 82 3.89 -12.38 -0.20
CA TYR A 82 3.86 -13.37 -1.29
C TYR A 82 3.03 -14.65 -1.02
N GLY A 83 2.23 -14.68 0.04
CA GLY A 83 1.49 -15.85 0.52
C GLY A 83 2.28 -16.69 1.53
N THR A 84 3.45 -16.26 1.99
CA THR A 84 4.23 -17.01 2.97
C THR A 84 3.62 -16.90 4.37
N PRO A 85 3.39 -18.01 5.11
CA PRO A 85 2.89 -17.95 6.48
C PRO A 85 3.75 -17.04 7.37
N SER A 86 3.11 -16.24 8.23
CA SER A 86 3.80 -15.23 9.04
C SER A 86 4.72 -15.82 10.11
N SER A 87 4.53 -17.11 10.42
CA SER A 87 5.39 -17.90 11.29
C SER A 87 6.56 -18.57 10.57
N ALA A 88 6.59 -18.56 9.23
CA ALA A 88 7.57 -19.35 8.47
C ALA A 88 8.97 -18.71 8.47
N ALA A 89 9.07 -17.38 8.48
CA ALA A 89 10.34 -16.67 8.52
C ALA A 89 10.18 -15.20 8.96
N PRO A 90 11.24 -14.56 9.49
CA PRO A 90 11.29 -13.10 9.57
C PRO A 90 11.13 -12.47 8.17
N GLY A 91 10.44 -11.34 8.09
CA GLY A 91 10.25 -10.60 6.82
C GLY A 91 9.01 -11.02 6.01
N THR A 92 8.22 -11.98 6.49
CA THR A 92 6.89 -12.31 5.92
C THR A 92 5.81 -11.30 6.29
N VAL A 93 6.15 -10.35 7.17
CA VAL A 93 5.31 -9.21 7.54
C VAL A 93 6.12 -7.93 7.33
N THR A 94 5.58 -6.99 6.57
CA THR A 94 6.08 -5.61 6.48
C THR A 94 5.21 -4.70 7.32
N SER A 95 5.85 -3.84 8.11
CA SER A 95 5.23 -2.77 8.88
C SER A 95 6.19 -1.59 8.82
N ALA A 96 5.92 -0.64 7.94
CA ALA A 96 6.90 0.36 7.54
C ALA A 96 6.29 1.77 7.50
N PRO A 97 6.70 2.69 8.39
CA PRO A 97 6.44 4.11 8.19
C PRO A 97 7.31 4.64 7.04
N MET A 98 6.78 5.60 6.29
CA MET A 98 7.45 6.18 5.12
C MET A 98 7.36 7.71 5.14
N VAL A 99 8.39 8.34 4.59
CA VAL A 99 8.35 9.72 4.09
C VAL A 99 8.14 9.65 2.59
N MET A 100 7.24 10.47 2.06
CA MET A 100 6.83 10.41 0.66
C MET A 100 6.95 11.79 0.02
N ALA A 101 7.41 11.80 -1.23
CA ALA A 101 7.44 12.97 -2.09
C ALA A 101 7.08 12.55 -3.51
N GLU A 102 6.26 13.35 -4.19
CA GLU A 102 5.72 13.03 -5.51
C GLU A 102 5.71 14.25 -6.41
N ILE A 103 6.01 14.02 -7.68
CA ILE A 103 6.04 15.04 -8.73
C ILE A 103 5.23 14.49 -9.90
N HIS A 104 4.17 15.20 -10.29
CA HIS A 104 3.38 14.92 -11.50
C HIS A 104 3.82 15.89 -12.61
N PHE A 105 4.10 15.34 -13.79
CA PHE A 105 4.58 16.05 -14.98
C PHE A 105 3.58 15.96 -16.14
#